data_AF-A0A2A6E846-F1
#
_entry.id   AF-A0A2A6E846-F1
#
_cell.length_a   1.000
_cell.length_b   1.000
_cell.length_c   1.000
_cell.angle_alpha   90.00
_cell.angle_beta   90.00
_cell.angle_gamma   90.00
#
_symmetry.space_group_name_H-M   'P 1'
#
loop_
_entity.id
_entity.type
_entity.pdbx_description
1 polymer ?
#
loop_
_entity_poly.entity_id
_entity_poly.type
_entity_poly.pdbx_seq_one_letter_code
_entity_poly.pdbx_strand_id
1 'polypeptide(L)'
;MEYNEWLEDVIRLECLLFVKTDIYLLVERKKRSKCLTFSERKQLCVDVFEIFQRLIGVLQTSCPKLTKEDILFCCLFKVGQDCSFINCCMGSISRPAFNQRRYRIRKKMTQAKSEKLFELIFGA
;
A
#
# COMPACT_ATOMS: atom_id res chain seq x y z
N MET A 1 -19.04 8.21 -13.25
CA MET A 1 -19.05 8.08 -11.78
C MET A 1 -18.78 6.64 -11.36
N GLU A 2 -19.34 5.64 -12.06
CA GLU A 2 -19.20 4.20 -11.78
C GLU A 2 -17.76 3.64 -11.65
N TYR A 3 -16.78 4.15 -12.40
CA TYR A 3 -15.42 3.59 -12.40
C TYR A 3 -14.72 3.68 -11.03
N ASN A 4 -15.04 4.69 -10.22
CA ASN A 4 -14.43 4.87 -8.90
C ASN A 4 -15.08 3.97 -7.85
N GLU A 5 -16.41 3.80 -7.89
CA GLU A 5 -17.13 2.95 -6.94
C GLU A 5 -16.74 1.48 -7.09
N TRP A 6 -16.64 0.98 -8.32
CA TRP A 6 -16.17 -0.38 -8.56
C TRP A 6 -14.74 -0.59 -8.05
N LEU A 7 -13.84 0.38 -8.28
CA LEU A 7 -12.46 0.28 -7.82
C LEU A 7 -12.37 0.34 -6.30
N GLU A 8 -13.19 1.15 -5.64
CA GLU A 8 -13.32 1.20 -4.18
C GLU A 8 -13.72 -0.16 -3.61
N ASP A 9 -14.74 -0.80 -4.19
CA ASP A 9 -15.19 -2.12 -3.76
C ASP A 9 -14.13 -3.20 -3.97
N VAL A 10 -13.43 -3.17 -5.10
CA VAL A 10 -12.33 -4.10 -5.38
C VAL A 10 -11.21 -3.92 -4.35
N ILE A 11 -10.77 -2.69 -4.09
CA ILE A 11 -9.72 -2.42 -3.10
C ILE A 11 -10.19 -2.89 -1.71
N ARG A 12 -11.46 -2.68 -1.35
CA ARG A 12 -12.04 -3.15 -0.10
C ARG A 12 -11.95 -4.68 0.01
N LEU A 13 -12.30 -5.41 -1.04
CA LEU A 13 -12.22 -6.87 -1.07
C LEU A 13 -10.76 -7.37 -0.99
N GLU A 14 -9.82 -6.74 -1.70
CA GLU A 14 -8.39 -7.08 -1.62
C GLU A 14 -7.84 -6.82 -0.20
N CYS A 15 -8.22 -5.71 0.44
CA CYS A 15 -7.90 -5.45 1.84
C CYS A 15 -8.48 -6.54 2.76
N LEU A 16 -9.75 -6.93 2.57
CA LEU A 16 -10.41 -7.97 3.37
C LEU A 16 -9.77 -9.36 3.19
N LEU A 17 -9.23 -9.66 2.01
CA LEU A 17 -8.45 -10.87 1.77
C LEU A 17 -7.10 -10.79 2.48
N PHE A 18 -6.40 -9.67 2.34
CA PHE A 18 -5.08 -9.49 2.92
C PHE A 18 -5.09 -9.57 4.44
N VAL A 19 -6.09 -9.01 5.12
CA VAL A 19 -6.19 -9.09 6.59
C VAL A 19 -6.38 -10.51 7.13
N LYS A 20 -6.75 -11.47 6.27
CA LYS A 20 -6.90 -12.89 6.64
C LYS A 20 -5.61 -13.70 6.46
N THR A 21 -4.55 -13.10 5.92
CA THR A 21 -3.27 -13.79 5.69
C THR A 21 -2.46 -13.94 6.97
N ASP A 22 -1.66 -15.00 7.04
CA ASP A 22 -0.72 -15.22 8.14
C ASP A 22 0.30 -14.09 8.26
N ILE A 23 0.72 -13.51 7.12
CA ILE A 23 1.68 -12.41 7.13
C ILE A 23 1.10 -11.14 7.73
N TYR A 24 -0.18 -10.84 7.49
CA TYR A 24 -0.86 -9.72 8.13
C TYR A 24 -0.94 -9.91 9.65
N LEU A 25 -1.36 -11.10 10.09
CA LEU A 25 -1.43 -11.45 11.52
C LEU A 25 -0.05 -11.40 12.18
N LEU A 26 1.02 -11.72 11.43
CA LEU A 26 2.39 -11.57 11.91
C LEU A 26 2.80 -10.11 12.08
N VAL A 27 2.46 -9.24 11.12
CA VAL A 27 2.69 -7.78 11.22
C VAL A 27 1.95 -7.20 12.42
N GLU A 28 0.68 -7.55 12.62
CA GLU A 28 -0.12 -7.07 13.77
C GLU A 28 0.51 -7.45 15.11
N ARG A 29 1.08 -8.65 15.22
CA ARG A 29 1.81 -9.10 16.42
C ARG A 29 3.14 -8.37 16.63
N LYS A 30 3.85 -8.02 15.55
CA LYS A 30 5.21 -7.48 15.60
C LYS A 30 5.29 -5.96 15.57
N LYS A 31 4.29 -5.26 15.02
CA LYS A 31 4.32 -3.80 14.82
C LYS A 31 4.58 -2.97 16.08
N ARG A 32 4.37 -3.53 17.27
CA ARG A 32 4.61 -2.90 18.57
C ARG A 32 6.02 -3.12 19.15
N SER A 33 6.79 -4.10 18.64
CA SER A 33 7.99 -4.57 19.34
C SER A 33 9.18 -4.93 18.44
N LYS A 34 9.01 -5.29 17.15
CA LYS A 34 10.10 -5.57 16.19
C LYS A 34 9.65 -5.36 14.72
N CYS A 35 10.58 -4.98 13.84
CA CYS A 35 10.34 -5.05 12.38
C CYS A 35 10.32 -6.51 11.90
N LEU A 36 9.66 -6.78 10.77
CA LEU A 36 9.73 -8.09 10.11
C LEU A 36 11.18 -8.47 9.77
N THR A 37 11.52 -9.76 9.76
CA THR A 37 12.81 -10.26 9.24
C THR A 37 12.89 -10.09 7.72
N PHE A 38 14.06 -10.28 7.13
CA PHE A 38 14.21 -10.22 5.67
C PHE A 38 13.29 -11.23 4.95
N SER A 39 13.21 -12.47 5.42
CA SER A 39 12.34 -13.50 4.82
C SER A 39 10.87 -13.16 4.98
N GLU A 40 10.47 -12.64 6.14
CA GLU A 40 9.08 -12.21 6.39
C GLU A 40 8.70 -11.04 5.47
N ARG A 41 9.61 -10.07 5.26
CA ARG A 41 9.37 -8.98 4.29
C ARG A 41 9.28 -9.50 2.85
N LYS A 42 10.07 -10.51 2.48
CA LYS A 42 9.96 -11.13 1.16
C LYS A 42 8.60 -11.80 0.98
N GLN A 43 8.11 -12.53 1.99
CA GLN A 43 6.78 -13.13 1.96
C GLN A 43 5.68 -12.06 1.91
N LEU A 44 5.80 -10.99 2.71
CA LEU A 44 4.90 -9.85 2.66
C LEU A 44 4.78 -9.27 1.24
N CYS A 45 5.90 -9.10 0.55
CA CYS A 45 5.89 -8.63 -0.84
C CYS A 45 5.17 -9.62 -1.76
N VAL A 46 5.36 -10.93 -1.61
CA VAL A 46 4.66 -11.94 -2.41
C VAL A 46 3.15 -11.83 -2.18
N ASP A 47 2.71 -11.90 -0.93
CA ASP A 47 1.29 -11.91 -0.57
C ASP A 47 0.59 -10.61 -1.00
N VAL A 48 1.24 -9.45 -0.81
CA VAL A 48 0.69 -8.16 -1.28
C VAL A 48 0.55 -8.17 -2.80
N PHE A 49 1.59 -8.58 -3.53
CA PHE A 49 1.52 -8.55 -4.98
C PHE A 49 0.53 -9.58 -5.54
N GLU A 50 0.33 -10.72 -4.89
CA GLU A 50 -0.67 -11.72 -5.28
C GLU A 50 -2.11 -11.28 -4.99
N ILE A 51 -2.34 -10.58 -3.87
CA ILE A 51 -3.70 -10.19 -3.46
C ILE A 51 -4.16 -8.89 -4.10
N PHE A 52 -3.28 -7.89 -4.22
CA PHE A 52 -3.64 -6.55 -4.72
C PHE A 52 -3.54 -6.41 -6.25
N GLN A 53 -3.78 -7.49 -6.99
CA GLN A 53 -3.56 -7.53 -8.45
C GLN A 53 -4.33 -6.44 -9.20
N ARG A 54 -5.56 -6.11 -8.76
CA ARG A 54 -6.37 -5.07 -9.41
C ARG A 54 -5.87 -3.67 -9.07
N LEU A 55 -5.64 -3.38 -7.79
CA LEU A 55 -5.06 -2.09 -7.39
C LEU A 55 -3.70 -1.85 -8.05
N ILE A 56 -2.85 -2.87 -8.09
CA ILE A 56 -1.53 -2.80 -8.74
C ILE A 56 -1.67 -2.54 -10.24
N GLY A 57 -2.57 -3.25 -10.92
CA GLY A 57 -2.83 -3.05 -12.35
C GLY A 57 -3.27 -1.62 -12.66
N VAL A 58 -4.17 -1.05 -11.84
CA VAL A 58 -4.60 0.35 -11.97
C VAL A 58 -3.43 1.30 -11.71
N LEU A 59 -2.66 1.10 -10.64
CA LEU A 59 -1.49 1.94 -10.32
C LEU A 59 -0.45 1.95 -11.44
N GLN A 60 -0.14 0.79 -12.02
CA GLN A 60 0.84 0.65 -13.09
C GLN A 60 0.34 1.28 -14.40
N THR A 61 -0.94 1.11 -14.72
CA THR A 61 -1.55 1.65 -15.95
C THR A 61 -1.72 3.15 -15.86
N SER A 62 -2.28 3.65 -14.76
CA SER A 62 -2.56 5.08 -14.57
C SER A 62 -1.30 5.87 -14.23
N CYS A 63 -0.30 5.26 -13.59
CA CYS A 63 0.91 5.95 -13.14
C CYS A 63 2.19 5.11 -13.34
N PRO A 64 2.66 4.88 -14.58
CA PRO A 64 3.80 4.00 -14.88
C PRO A 64 5.13 4.39 -14.21
N LYS A 65 5.26 5.63 -13.73
CA LYS A 65 6.46 6.14 -13.02
C LYS A 65 6.52 5.72 -11.55
N LEU A 66 5.50 5.05 -11.01
CA LEU A 66 5.56 4.50 -9.65
C LEU A 66 6.53 3.32 -9.61
N THR A 67 7.41 3.31 -8.61
CA THR A 67 8.31 2.17 -8.41
C THR A 67 7.55 1.02 -7.76
N LYS A 68 8.12 -0.20 -7.77
CA LYS A 68 7.57 -1.33 -7.01
C LYS A 68 7.39 -1.01 -5.52
N GLU A 69 8.31 -0.24 -4.93
CA GLU A 69 8.18 0.23 -3.55
C GLU A 69 7.06 1.25 -3.36
N ASP A 70 6.85 2.16 -4.31
CA ASP A 70 5.74 3.12 -4.24
C ASP A 70 4.39 2.37 -4.32
N ILE A 71 4.29 1.35 -5.18
CA ILE A 71 3.10 0.48 -5.31
C ILE A 71 2.86 -0.32 -4.02
N LEU A 72 3.91 -0.95 -3.48
CA LEU A 72 3.85 -1.68 -2.20
C LEU A 72 3.35 -0.76 -1.08
N PHE A 73 3.87 0.47 -1.00
CA PHE A 73 3.44 1.46 -0.03
C PHE A 73 1.96 1.83 -0.19
N CYS A 74 1.46 2.03 -1.42
CA CYS A 74 0.04 2.29 -1.66
C CYS A 74 -0.86 1.16 -1.16
N CYS A 75 -0.52 -0.10 -1.46
CA CYS A 75 -1.31 -1.26 -1.03
C CYS A 75 -1.32 -1.39 0.50
N LEU A 76 -0.14 -1.30 1.13
CA LEU A 76 -0.02 -1.39 2.58
C LEU A 76 -0.73 -0.24 3.29
N PHE A 77 -0.64 0.99 2.78
CA PHE A 77 -1.34 2.14 3.35
C PHE A 77 -2.85 1.93 3.32
N LYS A 78 -3.37 1.31 2.26
CA LYS A 78 -4.80 1.02 2.13
C LYS A 78 -5.32 0.02 3.15
N VAL A 79 -4.51 -0.96 3.50
CA VAL A 79 -4.83 -1.96 4.53
C VAL A 79 -4.68 -1.39 5.93
N GLY A 80 -3.56 -0.73 6.19
CA GLY A 80 -3.17 -0.27 7.51
C GLY A 80 -2.61 1.14 7.43
N GLN A 81 -3.46 2.13 7.71
CA GLN A 81 -3.11 3.55 7.64
C GLN A 81 -2.13 4.00 8.74
N ASP A 82 -1.87 3.14 9.74
CA ASP A 82 -1.00 3.48 10.87
C ASP A 82 0.49 3.39 10.50
N CYS A 83 1.25 4.41 10.91
CA CYS A 83 2.70 4.47 10.73
C CYS A 83 3.41 3.24 11.33
N SER A 84 2.93 2.69 12.45
CA SER A 84 3.57 1.50 13.06
C SER A 84 3.46 0.26 12.16
N PHE A 85 2.30 0.07 11.51
CA PHE A 85 2.06 -1.03 10.58
C PHE A 85 2.98 -0.93 9.36
N ILE A 86 3.04 0.26 8.75
CA ILE A 86 3.89 0.51 7.58
C ILE A 86 5.37 0.40 7.93
N ASN A 87 5.78 0.88 9.10
CA ASN A 87 7.16 0.75 9.59
C ASN A 87 7.55 -0.71 9.81
N CYS A 88 6.65 -1.54 10.33
CA CYS A 88 6.92 -2.96 10.50
C CYS A 88 7.14 -3.66 9.14
N CYS A 89 6.29 -3.32 8.16
CA CYS A 89 6.30 -3.88 6.81
C CYS A 89 7.53 -3.49 6.00
N MET A 90 7.85 -2.20 5.95
CA MET A 90 8.88 -1.64 5.06
C MET A 90 10.23 -1.42 5.75
N GLY A 91 10.33 -1.72 7.05
CA GLY A 91 11.45 -1.33 7.90
C GLY A 91 11.28 0.09 8.44
N SER A 92 12.14 0.48 9.39
CA SER A 92 12.04 1.75 10.13
C SER A 92 12.00 2.98 9.22
N ILE A 93 10.78 3.43 8.87
CA ILE A 93 10.55 4.68 8.15
C ILE A 93 10.28 5.77 9.19
N SER A 94 11.13 6.79 9.22
CA SER A 94 10.87 7.97 10.04
C SER A 94 9.60 8.69 9.54
N ARG A 95 8.87 9.37 10.42
CA ARG A 95 7.69 10.17 10.01
C ARG A 95 8.00 11.17 8.87
N PRO A 96 9.17 11.84 8.84
CA PRO A 96 9.58 12.63 7.67
C PRO A 96 9.70 11.81 6.38
N ALA A 97 10.34 10.63 6.43
CA ALA A 97 10.49 9.76 5.25
C ALA A 97 9.14 9.24 4.74
N PHE A 98 8.20 8.97 5.64
CA PHE A 98 6.82 8.61 5.30
C PHE A 98 6.13 9.73 4.51
N ASN A 99 6.15 10.95 5.06
CA ASN A 99 5.54 12.12 4.43
C ASN A 99 6.20 12.45 3.08
N GLN A 100 7.53 12.32 3.00
CA GLN A 100 8.27 12.54 1.76
C GLN A 100 7.89 11.51 0.68
N ARG A 101 7.75 10.23 1.04
CA ARG A 101 7.28 9.19 0.11
C ARG A 101 5.85 9.49 -0.37
N ARG A 102 4.93 9.82 0.53
CA ARG A 102 3.55 10.20 0.17
C ARG A 102 3.51 11.43 -0.76
N TYR A 103 4.29 12.47 -0.47
CA TYR A 103 4.41 13.66 -1.32
C TYR A 103 4.94 13.31 -2.72
N ARG A 104 5.98 12.48 -2.80
CA ARG A 104 6.55 12.03 -4.08
C ARG A 104 5.53 11.25 -4.90
N ILE A 105 4.76 10.35 -4.28
CA ILE A 105 3.69 9.60 -4.93
C ILE A 105 2.62 10.57 -5.44
N ARG A 106 2.18 11.54 -4.62
CA ARG A 106 1.22 12.58 -5.05
C ARG A 106 1.69 13.30 -6.30
N LYS A 107 2.95 13.77 -6.30
CA LYS A 107 3.53 14.47 -7.46
C LYS A 107 3.51 13.61 -8.72
N LYS A 108 3.86 12.32 -8.62
CA LYS A 108 3.83 11.39 -9.76
C LYS A 108 2.40 11.17 -10.28
N MET A 109 1.43 11.01 -9.38
CA MET A 109 0.02 10.82 -9.74
C MET A 109 -0.59 12.08 -10.35
N THR A 110 -0.27 13.26 -9.84
CA THR A 110 -0.67 14.56 -10.43
C THR A 110 -0.10 14.73 -11.84
N GLN A 111 1.18 14.41 -12.05
CA GLN A 111 1.78 14.46 -13.39
C GLN A 111 1.10 13.50 -14.38
N ALA A 112 0.55 12.40 -13.89
CA ALA A 112 -0.19 11.42 -14.66
C ALA A 112 -1.71 11.67 -14.68
N LYS A 113 -2.19 12.84 -14.22
CA LYS A 113 -3.61 13.21 -14.15
C LYS A 113 -4.48 12.17 -13.41
N SER A 114 -3.89 11.56 -12.38
CA SER A 114 -4.47 10.48 -11.57
C SER A 114 -4.68 10.90 -10.11
N GLU A 115 -5.00 12.18 -9.87
CA GLU A 115 -5.19 12.74 -8.52
C GLU A 115 -6.32 12.03 -7.77
N LYS A 116 -7.39 11.64 -8.47
CA LYS A 116 -8.48 10.86 -7.88
C LYS A 116 -8.00 9.52 -7.33
N LEU A 117 -7.00 8.89 -7.96
CA LEU A 117 -6.40 7.66 -7.44
C LEU A 117 -5.58 7.93 -6.18
N PHE A 118 -4.91 9.08 -6.09
CA PHE A 118 -4.23 9.49 -4.88
C PHE A 118 -5.22 9.71 -3.72
N GLU A 119 -6.31 10.44 -3.96
CA GLU A 119 -7.35 10.67 -2.93
C GLU A 119 -8.08 9.37 -2.59
N LEU A 120 -8.31 8.50 -3.57
CA LEU A 120 -8.82 7.16 -3.31
C LEU A 120 -7.90 6.39 -2.37
N ILE A 121 -6.57 6.45 -2.56
CA ILE A 121 -5.61 5.66 -1.76
C ILE A 121 -5.32 6.30 -0.38
N PHE A 122 -5.16 7.63 -0.34
CA PHE A 122 -4.63 8.37 0.80
C PHE A 122 -5.62 9.37 1.41
N GLY A 123 -6.80 9.54 0.83
CA GLY A 123 -7.89 10.32 1.39
C GLY A 123 -8.54 9.58 2.55
N ALA A 124 -8.94 10.35 3.55
CA ALA A 124 -9.72 9.91 4.71
C ALA A 124 -11.16 10.37 4.54
#